data_AF-A0A964QFE3-F1
#
_entry.id   AF-A0A964QFE3-F1
#
_cell.length_a   1.000
_cell.length_b   1.000
_cell.length_c   1.000
_cell.angle_alpha   90.00
_cell.angle_beta   90.00
_cell.angle_gamma   90.00
#
_symmetry.space_group_name_H-M   'P 1'
#
loop_
_entity.id
_entity.type
_entity.pdbx_description
1 polymer ?
#
loop_
_entity_poly.entity_id
_entity_poly.type
_entity_poly.pdbx_seq_one_letter_code
_entity_poly.pdbx_strand_id
1 'polypeptide(L)'
;MASEKADIGVLISFDTPTQPMRTWAAGQGFYVSPWGKHPKIQLLTVEELLRGAKVDYPSTAGVNQTYKQAPRQVLNVAEQPEMDLGD
;
A
#
# COMPACT_ATOMS: atom_id res chain seq x y z
N MET A 1 -4.67 24.46 -6.95
CA MET A 1 -4.18 23.07 -6.89
C MET A 1 -4.41 22.59 -5.46
N ALA A 2 -5.30 21.62 -5.28
CA ALA A 2 -5.58 21.08 -3.95
C ALA A 2 -4.47 20.10 -3.59
N SER A 3 -3.56 20.48 -2.69
CA SER A 3 -2.67 19.51 -2.07
C SER A 3 -3.49 18.63 -1.14
N GLU A 4 -3.33 17.33 -1.29
CA GLU A 4 -3.95 16.36 -0.38
C GLU A 4 -3.43 16.61 1.04
N LYS A 5 -4.34 16.66 2.02
CA LYS A 5 -4.02 16.89 3.44
C LYS A 5 -3.50 15.62 4.12
N ALA A 6 -2.80 14.75 3.39
CA ALA A 6 -2.29 13.50 3.90
C ALA A 6 -0.85 13.68 4.37
N ASP A 7 -0.54 13.21 5.58
CA ASP A 7 0.82 13.25 6.12
C ASP A 7 1.78 12.29 5.40
N ILE A 8 1.25 11.17 4.90
CA ILE A 8 1.95 10.15 4.09
C ILE A 8 1.01 9.68 2.97
N GLY A 9 1.52 9.59 1.74
CA GLY A 9 0.85 9.07 0.56
C GLY A 9 1.60 7.88 -0.04
N VAL A 10 0.86 6.87 -0.51
CA VAL A 10 1.42 5.66 -1.10
C VAL A 10 0.74 5.37 -2.42
N LEU A 11 1.52 5.22 -3.49
CA LEU A 11 1.05 4.70 -4.77
C LEU A 11 1.47 3.24 -4.90
N ILE A 12 0.50 2.36 -5.13
CA ILE A 12 0.74 0.96 -5.47
C ILE A 12 0.37 0.75 -6.94
N SER A 13 1.30 0.24 -7.75
CA SER A 13 1.10 0.00 -9.18
C SER A 13 1.61 -1.38 -9.62
N PHE A 14 1.11 -1.89 -10.73
CA PHE A 14 1.70 -3.08 -11.37
C PHE A 14 3.00 -2.70 -12.11
N ASP A 15 2.99 -1.55 -12.78
CA ASP A 15 4.16 -1.05 -13.50
C ASP A 15 5.21 -0.46 -12.57
N THR A 16 6.46 -0.53 -13.02
CA THR A 16 7.58 0.11 -12.33
C THR A 16 7.45 1.63 -12.40
N PRO A 17 7.60 2.37 -11.28
CA PRO A 17 7.54 3.82 -11.29
C PRO A 17 8.58 4.41 -12.25
N THR A 18 8.25 5.52 -12.90
CA THR A 18 9.18 6.19 -13.82
C THR A 18 10.21 7.02 -13.05
N GLN A 19 11.31 7.41 -13.69
CA GLN A 19 12.31 8.29 -13.08
C GLN A 19 11.73 9.63 -12.57
N PRO A 20 10.91 10.38 -13.34
CA PRO A 20 10.33 11.62 -12.83
C PRO A 20 9.43 11.39 -11.61
N MET A 21 8.72 10.26 -11.54
CA MET A 21 7.93 9.91 -10.36
C MET A 21 8.81 9.71 -9.12
N ARG A 22 9.93 8.99 -9.26
CA ARG A 22 10.89 8.82 -8.15
C ARG A 22 11.49 10.13 -7.70
N THR A 23 11.85 11.01 -8.64
CA THR A 23 12.38 12.35 -8.31
C THR A 23 11.33 13.19 -7.59
N TRP A 24 10.08 13.17 -8.05
CA TRP A 24 9.00 13.89 -7.39
C TRP A 24 8.75 13.38 -5.97
N ALA A 25 8.70 12.06 -5.78
CA ALA A 25 8.52 11.43 -4.47
C ALA A 25 9.63 11.81 -3.49
N ALA A 26 10.89 11.74 -3.93
CA ALA A 26 12.04 12.17 -3.14
C ALA A 26 11.99 13.67 -2.78
N GLY A 27 11.49 14.50 -3.70
CA GLY A 27 11.34 15.94 -3.50
C GLY A 27 10.29 16.33 -2.45
N GLN A 28 9.34 15.45 -2.12
CA GLN A 28 8.35 15.71 -1.06
C GLN A 28 8.94 15.61 0.35
N GLY A 29 10.13 15.01 0.50
CA GLY A 29 10.83 14.88 1.77
C GLY A 29 10.21 13.85 2.71
N PHE A 30 10.45 14.04 4.01
CA PHE A 30 10.12 13.05 5.04
C PHE A 30 9.10 13.61 6.04
N TYR A 31 8.15 12.77 6.43
CA TYR A 31 7.33 12.94 7.62
C TYR A 31 8.17 12.58 8.85
N VAL A 32 8.19 13.45 9.86
CA VAL A 32 8.94 13.24 11.10
C VAL A 32 7.97 12.79 12.18
N SER A 33 8.15 11.58 12.66
CA SER A 33 7.42 11.02 13.80
C SER A 33 8.33 10.90 15.02
N PRO A 34 7.77 10.74 16.23
CA PRO A 34 8.56 10.43 17.43
C PRO A 34 9.41 9.15 17.32
N TRP A 35 9.06 8.25 16.40
CA TRP A 35 9.70 6.94 16.22
C TRP A 35 10.63 6.87 15.00
N GLY A 36 10.73 7.95 14.21
CA GLY A 36 11.57 7.96 13.03
C GLY A 36 11.08 8.88 11.92
N LYS A 37 11.85 8.93 10.84
CA LYS A 37 11.52 9.67 9.61
C LYS A 37 11.02 8.71 8.56
N HIS A 38 9.91 9.05 7.91
CA HIS A 38 9.24 8.22 6.92
C HIS A 38 9.06 9.02 5.62
N PRO A 39 9.27 8.46 4.42
CA PRO A 39 9.05 9.18 3.17
C PRO A 39 7.58 9.64 3.07
N LYS A 40 7.36 10.91 2.76
CA LYS A 40 5.99 11.44 2.60
C LYS A 40 5.28 10.79 1.43
N ILE A 41 6.01 10.50 0.35
CA ILE A 41 5.49 9.79 -0.81
C ILE A 41 6.28 8.51 -1.00
N GLN A 42 5.56 7.40 -1.11
CA GLN A 42 6.12 6.08 -1.39
C GLN A 42 5.53 5.53 -2.68
N LEU A 43 6.39 4.95 -3.50
CA LEU A 43 6.02 4.28 -4.74
C LEU A 43 6.36 2.81 -4.55
N LEU A 44 5.36 1.94 -4.60
CA LEU A 44 5.51 0.50 -4.43
C LEU A 44 4.89 -0.21 -5.62
N THR A 45 5.54 -1.29 -6.06
CA THR A 45 4.97 -2.19 -7.05
C THR A 45 4.30 -3.38 -6.38
N VAL A 46 3.31 -3.97 -7.05
CA VAL A 46 2.69 -5.22 -6.59
C VAL A 46 3.74 -6.33 -6.49
N GLU A 47 4.71 -6.38 -7.40
CA GLU A 47 5.83 -7.32 -7.33
C GLU A 47 6.62 -7.17 -6.02
N GLU A 48 6.99 -5.95 -5.64
CA GLU A 48 7.71 -5.67 -4.40
C GLU A 48 6.89 -6.07 -3.18
N LEU A 49 5.58 -5.79 -3.17
CA LEU A 49 4.68 -6.19 -2.08
C LEU A 49 4.63 -7.72 -1.93
N LEU A 50 4.53 -8.46 -3.04
CA LEU A 50 4.54 -9.92 -3.03
C LEU A 50 5.89 -10.49 -2.58
N ARG A 51 6.99 -9.76 -2.79
CA ARG A 51 8.32 -10.10 -2.25
C ARG A 51 8.49 -9.73 -0.77
N GLY A 52 7.50 -9.09 -0.16
CA GLY A 52 7.50 -8.75 1.26
C GLY A 52 7.86 -7.30 1.58
N ALA A 53 7.94 -6.41 0.58
CA ALA A 53 8.01 -4.97 0.83
C ALA A 53 6.76 -4.51 1.60
N LYS A 54 6.94 -3.52 2.47
CA LYS A 54 5.86 -2.93 3.28
C LYS A 54 5.89 -1.43 3.14
N VAL A 55 4.73 -0.83 3.32
CA VAL A 55 4.61 0.62 3.49
C VAL A 55 5.38 1.02 4.75
N ASP A 56 6.22 2.03 4.61
CA ASP A 56 6.95 2.65 5.70
C ASP A 56 6.08 3.73 6.36
N TYR A 57 5.63 3.46 7.57
CA TYR A 57 4.83 4.41 8.33
C TYR A 57 5.17 4.27 9.81
N PRO A 58 4.97 5.31 10.63
CA PRO A 58 5.22 5.22 12.06
C PRO A 58 4.32 4.13 12.64
N SER A 59 4.90 2.98 12.95
CA SER A 59 4.21 1.89 13.61
C SER A 59 4.02 2.29 15.06
N THR A 60 2.97 3.05 15.32
CA THR A 60 2.49 3.23 16.68
C THR A 60 2.06 1.87 17.18
N ALA A 61 2.75 1.38 18.20
CA ALA A 61 2.28 0.26 18.99
C ALA A 61 0.91 0.62 19.58
N GLY A 62 -0.17 0.35 18.84
CA GLY A 62 -1.55 0.53 19.29
C GLY A 62 -2.41 1.60 18.62
N VAL A 63 -1.97 2.39 17.63
CA VAL A 63 -2.87 3.37 16.97
C VAL A 63 -2.91 3.29 15.44
N ASN A 64 -3.42 2.17 14.92
CA ASN A 64 -4.22 2.24 13.67
C ASN A 64 -5.57 2.93 14.00
N GLN A 65 -5.55 4.20 14.38
CA GLN A 65 -6.75 4.98 14.71
C GLN A 65 -7.44 5.60 13.48
N THR A 66 -6.93 5.36 12.26
CA THR A 66 -7.54 5.87 11.03
C THR A 66 -8.31 4.76 10.32
N TYR A 67 -9.63 4.83 10.50
CA TYR A 67 -10.69 4.12 9.77
C TYR A 67 -10.78 2.59 9.93
N LYS A 68 -12.04 2.16 10.07
CA LYS A 68 -12.53 0.80 10.28
C LYS A 68 -11.65 -0.25 9.62
N GLN A 69 -11.02 -1.11 10.43
CA GLN A 69 -10.25 -2.26 9.94
C GLN A 69 -11.10 -3.03 8.93
N ALA A 70 -10.64 -3.12 7.68
CA ALA A 70 -11.33 -3.87 6.65
C ALA A 70 -11.48 -5.32 7.12
N PRO A 71 -12.68 -5.92 7.03
CA PRO A 71 -12.86 -7.30 7.41
C PRO A 71 -11.92 -8.16 6.57
N ARG A 72 -11.11 -9.00 7.23
CA ARG A 72 -10.34 -10.02 6.54
C ARG A 72 -11.33 -10.90 5.77
N GLN A 73 -11.26 -10.87 4.44
CA GLN A 73 -11.96 -11.86 3.63
C GLN A 73 -11.33 -13.21 3.97
N VAL A 74 -12.11 -14.06 4.63
CA VAL A 74 -11.81 -15.49 4.67
C VAL A 74 -11.81 -15.97 3.22
N LEU A 75 -10.76 -16.68 2.82
CA LEU A 75 -10.75 -17.37 1.53
C LEU A 75 -11.90 -18.38 1.59
N ASN A 76 -13.05 -18.03 1.01
CA ASN A 76 -13.99 -19.06 0.59
C ASN A 76 -13.26 -19.80 -0.52
N VAL A 77 -12.75 -20.98 -0.19
CA VAL A 77 -12.43 -22.00 -1.17
C VAL A 77 -13.74 -22.21 -1.93
N ALA A 78 -13.84 -21.63 -3.13
CA ALA A 78 -14.96 -21.91 -4.00
C ALA A 78 -14.84 -23.40 -4.35
N GLU A 79 -15.71 -24.23 -3.80
CA GLU A 79 -16.03 -25.52 -4.41
C GLU A 79 -16.56 -25.20 -5.80
N GLN A 80 -15.74 -25.45 -6.82
CA GLN A 80 -16.21 -25.44 -8.21
C GLN A 80 -17.12 -26.65 -8.36
N PRO A 81 -18.43 -26.50 -8.64
CA PRO A 81 -19.25 -27.65 -8.99
C PRO A 81 -18.72 -28.20 -10.31
N GLU A 82 -18.47 -29.50 -10.32
CA GLU A 82 -18.07 -30.25 -11.51
C GLU A 82 -19.13 -30.06 -12.61
N MET A 83 -18.72 -29.51 -13.75
CA MET A 83 -19.60 -29.40 -14.92
C MET A 83 -19.60 -30.75 -15.62
N ASP A 84 -20.69 -31.49 -15.43
CA ASP A 84 -20.98 -32.72 -16.18
C ASP A 84 -21.22 -32.37 -17.65
N LEU A 85 -20.25 -32.71 -18.51
CA LEU A 85 -20.37 -32.61 -19.95
C LEU A 85 -20.97 -33.92 -20.45
N GLY A 86 -22.29 -34.00 -20.51
CA GLY A 86 -22.98 -35.16 -21.09
C GLY A 86 -22.65 -35.32 -22.58
N ASP A 87 -22.46 -36.57 -23.01
CA ASP A 87 -22.30 -37.01 -24.41
C ASP A 87 -23.52 -36.68 -25.30
#